data_AF-A0A674IVD7-F1
#
_entry.id   AF-A0A674IVD7-F1
#
_cell.length_a   1.000
_cell.length_b   1.000
_cell.length_c   1.000
_cell.angle_alpha   90.00
_cell.angle_beta   90.00
_cell.angle_gamma   90.00
#
_symmetry.space_group_name_H-M   'P 1'
#
loop_
_entity.id
_entity.type
_entity.pdbx_description
1 polymer ?
#
loop_
_entity_poly.entity_id
_entity_poly.type
_entity_poly.pdbx_seq_one_letter_code
_entity_poly.pdbx_strand_id
1 'polypeptide(L)'
;MEPNSVQWVGSPCGLHGPYIFYKAFQFHLEGRPRILSLGDFFFVRCKPEDPICIAELQLLWEERTTRQLLSSSKLYFLPEDTPQGRNSDHGEDEVIAVSEKVTVKLEDLAKWAHSDFSKWKCGLRADPVRHAELGKNGQKEALMRYRQSTLNSGLNFKDILKEKADLGEDDEDSNLLILSYPQYCRYRSMLKRVQDKPSSILTDQFILALGGIAVISKNPQILYCRDTFDHPTLIENESVCDEF
;
A
#
# COMPACT_ATOMS: atom_id res chain seq x y z
N MET A 1 -0.05 15.60 23.01
CA MET A 1 -0.54 15.51 21.63
C MET A 1 -1.87 14.80 21.68
N GLU A 2 -2.87 15.31 20.98
CA GLU A 2 -4.19 14.67 20.96
C GLU A 2 -4.10 13.32 20.22
N PRO A 3 -4.76 12.26 20.74
CA PRO A 3 -4.60 10.89 20.25
C PRO A 3 -5.03 10.67 18.78
N ASN A 4 -5.68 11.65 18.14
CA ASN A 4 -6.15 11.59 16.75
C ASN A 4 -5.55 12.68 15.84
N SER A 5 -4.45 13.33 16.23
CA SER A 5 -3.86 14.38 15.38
C SER A 5 -3.27 13.78 14.10
N VAL A 6 -3.82 14.17 12.95
CA VAL A 6 -3.28 13.88 11.62
C VAL A 6 -2.52 15.09 11.09
N GLN A 7 -1.38 14.87 10.43
CA GLN A 7 -0.56 15.96 9.87
C GLN A 7 0.12 15.56 8.57
N TRP A 8 0.29 16.51 7.65
CA TRP A 8 1.05 16.28 6.42
C TRP A 8 2.53 16.03 6.70
N VAL A 9 3.14 15.16 5.89
CA VAL A 9 4.58 14.86 5.97
C VAL A 9 5.25 15.24 4.65
N GLY A 10 6.29 16.06 4.76
CA GLY A 10 7.00 16.62 3.62
C GLY A 10 6.28 17.81 2.97
N SER A 11 6.87 18.35 1.92
CA SER A 11 6.33 19.51 1.20
C SER A 11 5.22 19.11 0.22
N PRO A 12 4.28 20.04 -0.12
CA PRO A 12 3.32 19.83 -1.18
C PRO A 12 3.98 19.40 -2.50
N CYS A 13 3.35 18.49 -3.23
CA CYS A 13 3.85 17.97 -4.51
C CYS A 13 3.04 18.43 -5.73
N GLY A 14 1.94 19.16 -5.52
CA GLY A 14 1.11 19.68 -6.60
C GLY A 14 0.05 20.66 -6.13
N LEU A 15 -0.45 21.46 -7.06
CA LEU A 15 -1.54 22.41 -6.85
C LEU A 15 -2.48 22.36 -8.05
N HIS A 16 -3.79 22.27 -7.79
CA HIS A 16 -4.81 22.39 -8.83
C HIS A 16 -6.06 23.07 -8.30
N GLY A 17 -6.35 24.28 -8.76
CA GLY A 17 -7.48 25.07 -8.27
C GLY A 17 -7.41 25.28 -6.74
N PRO A 18 -8.45 24.90 -5.98
CA PRO A 18 -8.45 25.02 -4.51
C PRO A 18 -7.68 23.89 -3.81
N TYR A 19 -7.14 22.91 -4.53
CA TYR A 19 -6.55 21.70 -3.96
C TYR A 19 -5.02 21.76 -3.89
N ILE A 20 -4.48 21.35 -2.74
CA ILE A 20 -3.04 21.15 -2.51
C ILE A 20 -2.77 19.67 -2.33
N PHE A 21 -1.85 19.10 -3.11
CA PHE A 21 -1.55 17.67 -3.08
C PHE A 21 -0.31 17.38 -2.25
N TYR A 22 -0.36 16.27 -1.52
CA TYR A 22 0.70 15.79 -0.66
C TYR A 22 1.05 14.34 -1.00
N LYS A 23 2.19 13.89 -0.48
CA LYS A 23 2.72 12.54 -0.73
C LYS A 23 2.57 11.60 0.47
N ALA A 24 2.42 12.15 1.67
CA ALA A 24 2.29 11.37 2.91
C ALA A 24 1.61 12.18 4.01
N PHE A 25 1.08 11.48 5.00
CA PHE A 25 0.59 12.03 6.25
C PHE A 25 1.01 11.12 7.42
N GLN A 26 1.10 11.70 8.61
CA GLN A 26 1.37 11.02 9.86
C GLN A 26 0.09 10.99 10.71
N PHE A 27 -0.14 9.88 11.39
CA PHE A 27 -1.19 9.69 12.37
C PHE A 27 -0.70 8.78 13.50
N HIS A 28 -1.55 8.47 14.47
CA HIS A 28 -1.25 7.50 15.51
C HIS A 28 -2.08 6.24 15.30
N LEU A 29 -1.41 5.09 15.25
CA LEU A 29 -2.03 3.77 15.23
C LEU A 29 -1.65 3.06 16.53
N GLU A 30 -2.66 2.74 17.36
CA GLU A 30 -2.46 2.03 18.64
C GLU A 30 -1.41 2.69 19.56
N GLY A 31 -1.41 4.02 19.59
CA GLY A 31 -0.49 4.82 20.41
C GLY A 31 0.92 4.96 19.83
N ARG A 32 1.20 4.41 18.65
CA ARG A 32 2.47 4.58 17.93
C ARG A 32 2.28 5.54 16.74
N PRO A 33 3.18 6.51 16.56
CA PRO A 33 3.12 7.34 15.36
C PRO A 33 3.44 6.47 14.13
N ARG A 34 2.72 6.73 13.03
CA ARG A 34 2.84 6.03 11.75
C ARG A 34 2.69 7.01 10.60
N ILE A 35 3.44 6.81 9.52
CA ILE A 35 3.43 7.60 8.29
C ILE A 35 2.93 6.71 7.15
N LEU A 36 1.84 7.12 6.52
CA LEU A 36 1.36 6.53 5.28
C LEU A 36 1.70 7.44 4.11
N SER A 37 2.25 6.85 3.05
CA SER A 37 2.64 7.51 1.82
C SER A 37 1.90 6.93 0.61
N LEU A 38 1.76 7.70 -0.46
CA LEU A 38 1.10 7.23 -1.68
C LEU A 38 1.73 5.91 -2.17
N GLY A 39 0.87 4.96 -2.55
CA GLY A 39 1.25 3.61 -2.94
C GLY A 39 1.43 2.63 -1.77
N ASP A 40 1.35 3.08 -0.52
CA ASP A 40 1.36 2.17 0.63
C ASP A 40 0.06 1.35 0.70
N PHE A 41 0.22 0.06 0.99
CA PHE A 41 -0.86 -0.86 1.33
C PHE A 41 -0.94 -1.02 2.85
N PHE A 42 -2.14 -0.92 3.41
CA PHE A 42 -2.38 -1.04 4.85
C PHE A 42 -3.77 -1.61 5.13
N PHE A 43 -3.95 -2.19 6.31
CA PHE A 43 -5.22 -2.78 6.69
C PHE A 43 -6.17 -1.72 7.21
N VAL A 44 -7.44 -1.85 6.82
CA VAL A 44 -8.52 -1.00 7.29
C VAL A 44 -9.74 -1.81 7.66
N ARG A 45 -10.55 -1.26 8.57
CA ARG A 45 -11.92 -1.70 8.83
C ARG A 45 -12.84 -0.49 8.75
N CYS A 46 -13.73 -0.48 7.76
CA CYS A 46 -14.60 0.67 7.46
C CYS A 46 -15.72 0.86 8.49
N LYS A 47 -16.29 -0.23 9.02
CA LYS A 47 -17.25 -0.26 10.14
C LYS A 47 -16.92 -1.39 11.11
N PRO A 48 -17.26 -1.30 12.41
CA PRO A 48 -16.95 -2.35 13.40
C PRO A 48 -17.37 -3.78 12.99
N GLU A 49 -18.48 -3.90 12.28
CA GLU A 49 -19.07 -5.14 11.77
C GLU A 49 -18.48 -5.61 10.43
N ASP A 50 -17.78 -4.74 9.71
CA ASP A 50 -17.20 -5.07 8.41
C ASP A 50 -15.95 -5.97 8.56
N PRO A 51 -15.66 -6.83 7.57
CA PRO A 51 -14.39 -7.54 7.52
C PRO A 51 -13.22 -6.55 7.39
N ILE A 52 -12.05 -6.95 7.86
CA ILE A 52 -10.81 -6.19 7.61
C ILE A 52 -10.45 -6.36 6.14
N CYS A 53 -10.24 -5.26 5.44
CA CYS A 53 -9.77 -5.23 4.06
C CYS A 53 -8.43 -4.50 3.93
N ILE A 54 -7.84 -4.53 2.74
CA ILE A 54 -6.60 -3.79 2.44
C ILE A 54 -6.97 -2.51 1.69
N ALA A 55 -6.41 -1.38 2.11
CA ALA A 55 -6.44 -0.12 1.37
C ALA A 55 -5.09 0.13 0.68
N GLU A 56 -5.13 0.59 -0.57
CA GLU A 56 -4.01 1.25 -1.25
C GLU A 56 -4.24 2.76 -1.22
N LEU A 57 -3.31 3.52 -0.65
CA LEU A 57 -3.40 4.97 -0.61
C LEU A 57 -3.05 5.57 -1.98
N GLN A 58 -4.02 6.16 -2.68
CA GLN A 58 -3.84 6.60 -4.07
C GLN A 58 -3.73 8.11 -4.24
N LEU A 59 -4.35 8.91 -3.38
CA LEU A 59 -4.29 10.37 -3.45
C LEU A 59 -4.43 11.00 -2.06
N LEU A 60 -3.74 12.12 -1.86
CA LEU A 60 -3.77 12.91 -0.63
C LEU A 60 -3.85 14.39 -0.99
N TRP A 61 -4.83 15.10 -0.46
CA TRP A 61 -4.97 16.52 -0.72
C TRP A 61 -5.65 17.29 0.41
N GLU A 62 -5.40 18.59 0.41
CA GLU A 62 -6.09 19.58 1.23
C GLU A 62 -6.98 20.44 0.32
N GLU A 63 -8.24 20.59 0.68
CA GLU A 63 -9.12 21.59 0.09
C GLU A 63 -8.99 22.91 0.85
N ARG A 64 -8.44 23.95 0.21
CA ARG A 64 -8.08 25.21 0.87
C ARG A 64 -9.27 26.00 1.43
N THR A 65 -10.45 25.86 0.83
CA THR A 65 -11.64 26.62 1.23
C THR A 65 -12.19 26.11 2.56
N THR A 66 -12.30 24.79 2.69
CA THR A 66 -12.86 24.11 3.86
C THR A 66 -11.78 23.69 4.86
N ARG A 67 -10.51 23.72 4.46
CA ARG A 67 -9.35 23.16 5.17
C ARG A 67 -9.49 21.67 5.47
N GLN A 68 -10.28 20.95 4.67
CA GLN A 68 -10.44 19.52 4.82
C GLN A 68 -9.21 18.80 4.30
N LEU A 69 -8.72 17.85 5.10
CA LEU A 69 -7.63 16.95 4.73
C LEU A 69 -8.26 15.64 4.26
N LEU A 70 -8.02 15.30 3.00
CA LEU A 70 -8.72 14.24 2.30
C LEU A 70 -7.74 13.21 1.73
N SER A 71 -8.25 12.00 1.59
CA SER A 71 -7.56 10.88 0.96
C SER A 71 -8.48 10.14 0.01
N SER A 72 -7.90 9.56 -1.03
CA SER A 72 -8.56 8.60 -1.91
C SER A 72 -7.83 7.27 -1.82
N SER A 73 -8.56 6.20 -1.58
CA SER A 73 -8.00 4.85 -1.45
C SER A 73 -8.75 3.85 -2.32
N LYS A 74 -8.01 2.84 -2.81
CA LYS A 74 -8.60 1.66 -3.44
C LYS A 74 -8.69 0.54 -2.41
N LEU A 75 -9.85 -0.08 -2.25
CA LEU A 75 -10.04 -1.16 -1.27
C LEU A 75 -9.98 -2.53 -1.95
N TYR A 76 -9.43 -3.51 -1.24
CA TYR A 76 -9.24 -4.89 -1.68
C TYR A 76 -9.71 -5.85 -0.60
N PHE A 77 -10.60 -6.75 -0.97
CA PHE A 77 -11.21 -7.74 -0.08
C PHE A 77 -10.75 -9.15 -0.44
N LEU A 78 -10.78 -10.04 0.55
CA LEU A 78 -10.73 -11.46 0.26
C LEU A 78 -11.97 -11.84 -0.56
N PRO A 79 -11.86 -12.78 -1.51
CA PRO A 79 -13.03 -13.29 -2.23
C PRO A 79 -14.15 -13.78 -1.29
N GLU A 80 -13.79 -14.35 -0.14
CA GLU A 80 -14.70 -14.78 0.93
C GLU A 80 -15.54 -13.64 1.51
N ASP A 81 -15.01 -12.42 1.52
CA ASP A 81 -15.64 -11.23 2.08
C ASP A 81 -16.44 -10.45 1.02
N THR A 82 -16.50 -10.94 -0.22
CA THR A 82 -17.35 -10.40 -1.28
C THR A 82 -18.74 -11.06 -1.26
N PRO A 83 -19.81 -10.39 -1.75
CA PRO A 83 -21.14 -11.01 -1.84
C PRO A 83 -21.18 -12.32 -2.65
N GLN A 84 -20.28 -12.47 -3.63
CA GLN A 84 -20.17 -13.65 -4.48
C GLN A 84 -19.45 -14.82 -3.79
N GLY A 85 -18.66 -14.54 -2.75
CA GLY A 85 -17.82 -15.50 -2.06
C GLY A 85 -16.67 -16.04 -2.93
N ARG A 86 -15.81 -16.87 -2.32
CA ARG A 86 -14.76 -17.58 -3.05
C ARG A 86 -15.35 -18.71 -3.90
N ASN A 87 -14.95 -18.80 -5.17
CA ASN A 87 -15.26 -19.90 -6.09
C ASN A 87 -13.97 -20.53 -6.67
N SER A 88 -14.12 -21.51 -7.58
CA SER A 88 -12.99 -22.25 -8.20
C SER A 88 -12.14 -21.43 -9.17
N ASP A 89 -12.63 -20.28 -9.63
CA ASP A 89 -11.95 -19.43 -10.62
C ASP A 89 -11.00 -18.42 -9.97
N HIS A 90 -11.08 -18.26 -8.64
CA HIS A 90 -10.15 -17.46 -7.86
C HIS A 90 -8.88 -18.25 -7.55
N GLY A 91 -7.73 -17.60 -7.71
CA GLY A 91 -6.46 -18.17 -7.29
C GLY A 91 -6.19 -18.02 -5.79
N GLU A 92 -5.14 -18.70 -5.34
CA GLU A 92 -4.73 -18.78 -3.94
C GLU A 92 -4.41 -17.41 -3.33
N ASP A 93 -3.70 -16.57 -4.08
CA ASP A 93 -3.22 -15.25 -3.64
C ASP A 93 -4.09 -14.09 -4.14
N GLU A 94 -5.31 -14.40 -4.57
CA GLU A 94 -6.22 -13.44 -5.19
C GLU A 94 -6.97 -12.61 -4.15
N VAL A 95 -7.05 -11.30 -4.41
CA VAL A 95 -7.95 -10.35 -3.78
C VAL A 95 -8.82 -9.68 -4.84
N ILE A 96 -10.00 -9.21 -4.43
CA ILE A 96 -10.96 -8.55 -5.31
C ILE A 96 -11.05 -7.07 -4.92
N ALA A 97 -10.86 -6.19 -5.88
CA ALA A 97 -10.92 -4.75 -5.65
C ALA A 97 -12.37 -4.25 -5.61
N VAL A 98 -12.68 -3.27 -4.78
CA VAL A 98 -13.92 -2.49 -4.93
C VAL A 98 -13.84 -1.69 -6.23
N SER A 99 -14.87 -1.70 -7.07
CA SER A 99 -14.87 -1.01 -8.39
C SER A 99 -14.50 0.47 -8.25
N GLU A 100 -15.15 1.18 -7.34
CA GLU A 100 -14.91 2.59 -7.07
C GLU A 100 -13.84 2.82 -6.01
N LYS A 101 -13.21 4.01 -6.05
CA LYS A 101 -12.30 4.46 -5.00
C LYS A 101 -13.12 5.10 -3.88
N VAL A 102 -12.63 5.02 -2.65
CA VAL A 102 -13.25 5.71 -1.52
C VAL A 102 -12.50 6.98 -1.21
N THR A 103 -13.24 8.08 -1.08
CA THR A 103 -12.72 9.35 -0.59
C THR A 103 -13.19 9.57 0.84
N VAL A 104 -12.25 9.80 1.76
CA VAL A 104 -12.54 10.03 3.19
C VAL A 104 -11.62 11.10 3.76
N LYS A 105 -12.04 11.72 4.87
CA LYS A 105 -11.17 12.60 5.66
C LYS A 105 -10.03 11.80 6.28
N LEU A 106 -8.85 12.42 6.43
CA LEU A 106 -7.70 11.75 7.05
C LEU A 106 -7.97 11.27 8.47
N GLU A 107 -8.76 12.02 9.23
CA GLU A 107 -9.16 11.64 10.58
C GLU A 107 -9.98 10.35 10.61
N ASP A 108 -10.84 10.15 9.62
CA ASP A 108 -11.67 8.95 9.51
C ASP A 108 -10.85 7.78 8.95
N LEU A 109 -9.96 8.02 7.99
CA LEU A 109 -9.00 7.01 7.53
C LEU A 109 -8.11 6.51 8.68
N ALA A 110 -7.66 7.41 9.55
CA ALA A 110 -6.86 7.06 10.73
C ALA A 110 -7.64 6.18 11.71
N LYS A 111 -8.97 6.39 11.86
CA LYS A 111 -9.84 5.52 12.65
C LYS A 111 -10.06 4.15 11.99
N TRP A 112 -10.10 4.11 10.66
CA TRP A 112 -10.25 2.87 9.90
C TRP A 112 -9.00 1.99 9.96
N ALA A 113 -7.81 2.60 10.05
CA ALA A 113 -6.54 1.90 10.06
C ALA A 113 -6.47 0.85 11.19
N HIS A 114 -6.01 -0.35 10.84
CA HIS A 114 -5.95 -1.50 11.75
C HIS A 114 -4.56 -2.14 11.70
N SER A 115 -4.03 -2.58 12.85
CA SER A 115 -2.72 -3.25 12.90
C SER A 115 -2.81 -4.78 12.82
N ASP A 116 -3.88 -5.38 13.35
CA ASP A 116 -4.03 -6.85 13.36
C ASP A 116 -4.38 -7.39 11.97
N PHE A 117 -3.50 -8.26 11.47
CA PHE A 117 -3.63 -8.97 10.19
C PHE A 117 -3.70 -10.49 10.37
N SER A 118 -3.95 -10.99 11.58
CA SER A 118 -3.94 -12.43 11.90
C SER A 118 -4.88 -13.29 11.04
N LYS A 119 -5.94 -12.69 10.49
CA LYS A 119 -6.89 -13.33 9.57
C LYS A 119 -6.35 -13.42 8.13
N TRP A 120 -5.43 -12.55 7.74
CA TRP A 120 -4.85 -12.47 6.40
C TRP A 120 -3.67 -13.45 6.27
N LYS A 121 -4.00 -14.73 6.07
CA LYS A 121 -3.01 -15.83 5.97
C LYS A 121 -2.61 -16.18 4.54
N CYS A 122 -3.28 -15.61 3.54
CA CYS A 122 -2.99 -15.80 2.12
C CYS A 122 -1.89 -14.84 1.62
N GLY A 123 -1.44 -15.03 0.38
CA GLY A 123 -0.40 -14.26 -0.25
C GLY A 123 0.90 -15.04 -0.40
N LEU A 124 1.54 -14.85 -1.54
CA LEU A 124 2.82 -15.45 -1.86
C LEU A 124 3.89 -14.85 -0.95
N ARG A 125 4.50 -15.70 -0.13
CA ARG A 125 5.66 -15.31 0.67
C ARG A 125 6.88 -15.21 -0.23
N ALA A 126 7.40 -14.00 -0.37
CA ALA A 126 8.68 -13.79 -1.04
C ALA A 126 9.82 -13.90 -0.04
N ASP A 127 10.96 -14.44 -0.46
CA ASP A 127 12.16 -14.43 0.35
C ASP A 127 12.67 -12.97 0.47
N PRO A 128 12.78 -12.41 1.69
CA PRO A 128 13.31 -11.07 1.87
C PRO A 128 14.76 -10.98 1.39
N VAL A 129 15.06 -9.93 0.65
CA VAL A 129 16.46 -9.59 0.33
C VAL A 129 17.12 -9.11 1.61
N ARG A 130 18.15 -9.82 2.08
CA ARG A 130 18.83 -9.49 3.32
C ARG A 130 19.55 -8.15 3.19
N HIS A 131 19.44 -7.30 4.22
CA HIS A 131 20.13 -6.01 4.29
C HIS A 131 21.66 -6.11 4.09
N ALA A 132 22.28 -7.20 4.53
CA ALA A 132 23.70 -7.46 4.33
C ALA A 132 24.08 -7.70 2.86
N GLU A 133 23.14 -8.15 2.02
CA GLU A 133 23.33 -8.38 0.58
C GLU A 133 23.18 -7.09 -0.24
N LEU A 134 22.59 -6.03 0.36
CA LEU A 134 22.41 -4.70 -0.23
C LEU A 134 23.64 -3.77 -0.03
N GLY A 135 24.73 -4.29 0.57
CA GLY A 135 25.89 -3.52 0.99
C GLY A 135 27.06 -3.53 0.00
N LYS A 136 27.19 -2.46 -0.79
CA LYS A 136 28.43 -1.66 -1.04
C LYS A 136 28.32 -0.69 -2.23
N ASN A 137 27.40 -0.89 -3.18
CA ASN A 137 27.40 -0.18 -4.47
C ASN A 137 26.07 0.52 -4.85
N GLY A 138 25.41 1.23 -3.93
CA GLY A 138 24.19 1.99 -4.26
C GLY A 138 22.95 1.15 -4.66
N GLN A 139 23.01 -0.17 -4.46
CA GLN A 139 21.91 -1.10 -4.77
C GLN A 139 20.66 -0.85 -3.94
N LYS A 140 20.80 -0.45 -2.66
CA LYS A 140 19.67 -0.01 -1.83
C LYS A 140 18.94 1.18 -2.46
N GLU A 141 19.67 2.16 -2.96
CA GLU A 141 19.09 3.32 -3.63
C GLU A 141 18.45 2.95 -4.97
N ALA A 142 19.06 2.05 -5.74
CA ALA A 142 18.50 1.56 -7.00
C ALA A 142 17.20 0.79 -6.78
N LEU A 143 17.13 -0.03 -5.73
CA LEU A 143 15.92 -0.75 -5.34
C LEU A 143 14.81 0.19 -4.85
N MET A 144 15.17 1.19 -4.04
CA MET A 144 14.24 2.25 -3.64
C MET A 144 13.71 3.03 -4.85
N ARG A 145 14.57 3.36 -5.82
CA ARG A 145 14.17 4.01 -7.07
C ARG A 145 13.29 3.11 -7.93
N TYR A 146 13.58 1.81 -8.01
CA TYR A 146 12.73 0.85 -8.73
C TYR A 146 11.33 0.76 -8.09
N ARG A 147 11.24 0.68 -6.77
CA ARG A 147 9.94 0.73 -6.06
C ARG A 147 9.21 2.04 -6.36
N GLN A 148 9.90 3.17 -6.26
CA GLN A 148 9.33 4.48 -6.60
C GLN A 148 8.88 4.57 -8.06
N SER A 149 9.63 4.02 -9.03
CA SER A 149 9.25 4.09 -10.44
C SER A 149 8.11 3.15 -10.82
N THR A 150 7.96 2.04 -10.09
CA THR A 150 6.95 1.01 -10.38
C THR A 150 5.63 1.28 -9.66
N LEU A 151 5.68 1.96 -8.51
CA LEU A 151 4.52 2.25 -7.66
C LEU A 151 4.12 3.73 -7.64
N ASN A 152 5.05 4.66 -7.90
CA ASN A 152 4.79 6.08 -7.72
C ASN A 152 4.98 6.87 -9.03
N SER A 153 4.01 7.76 -9.32
CA SER A 153 3.84 8.52 -10.57
C SER A 153 4.94 9.56 -10.90
N GLY A 154 6.22 9.25 -10.72
CA GLY A 154 7.35 10.17 -10.93
C GLY A 154 7.60 11.15 -9.79
N LEU A 155 6.93 10.97 -8.64
CA LEU A 155 7.10 11.81 -7.46
C LEU A 155 8.38 11.44 -6.68
N ASN A 156 9.00 12.44 -6.06
CA ASN A 156 10.20 12.26 -5.24
C ASN A 156 9.83 12.07 -3.75
N PHE A 157 10.16 10.91 -3.17
CA PHE A 157 9.84 10.53 -1.78
C PHE A 157 11.04 10.62 -0.81
N LYS A 158 12.16 11.22 -1.21
CA LYS A 158 13.37 11.25 -0.37
C LYS A 158 13.14 11.92 1.00
N ASP A 159 12.32 12.97 1.03
CA ASP A 159 11.91 13.64 2.25
C ASP A 159 11.08 12.71 3.15
N ILE A 160 10.10 12.01 2.60
CA ILE A 160 9.25 11.08 3.37
C ILE A 160 10.06 9.91 3.91
N LEU A 161 10.96 9.34 3.11
CA LEU A 161 11.82 8.25 3.57
C LEU A 161 12.71 8.67 4.74
N LYS A 162 13.17 9.93 4.73
CA LYS A 162 13.92 10.50 5.85
C LYS A 162 13.04 10.60 7.09
N GLU A 163 11.83 11.15 6.96
CA GLU A 163 10.87 11.27 8.07
C GLU A 163 10.49 9.90 8.66
N LYS A 164 10.24 8.88 7.81
CA LYS A 164 10.01 7.49 8.25
C LYS A 164 11.19 6.93 9.04
N ALA A 165 12.42 7.16 8.57
CA ALA A 165 13.62 6.73 9.27
C ALA A 165 13.82 7.47 10.61
N ASP A 166 13.54 8.78 10.65
CA ASP A 166 13.64 9.60 11.86
C ASP A 166 12.57 9.21 12.90
N LEU A 167 11.39 8.74 12.46
CA LEU A 167 10.33 8.20 13.31
C LEU A 167 10.69 6.82 13.91
N GLY A 168 11.70 6.16 13.37
CA GLY A 168 12.05 4.79 13.73
C GLY A 168 11.05 3.75 13.20
N GLU A 169 10.33 4.06 12.11
CA GLU A 169 9.64 3.03 11.36
C GLU A 169 10.69 2.14 10.68
N ASP A 170 10.78 0.88 11.10
CA ASP A 170 11.61 -0.07 10.39
C ASP A 170 11.02 -0.33 8.99
N ASP A 171 11.86 -0.47 7.96
CA ASP A 171 11.47 -0.87 6.58
C ASP A 171 10.68 -2.22 6.52
N GLU A 172 10.51 -2.87 7.67
CA GLU A 172 9.85 -4.15 7.93
C GLU A 172 8.34 -4.05 8.17
N ASP A 173 7.83 -2.83 8.29
CA ASP A 173 6.46 -2.53 8.69
C ASP A 173 5.44 -2.56 7.54
N SER A 174 5.91 -2.44 6.29
CA SER A 174 5.08 -2.61 5.08
C SER A 174 5.28 -4.01 4.49
N ASN A 175 4.39 -4.92 4.88
CA ASN A 175 4.45 -6.33 4.50
C ASN A 175 3.55 -6.71 3.32
N LEU A 176 2.80 -5.77 2.74
CA LEU A 176 1.81 -6.05 1.71
C LEU A 176 2.19 -5.45 0.37
N LEU A 177 1.98 -6.23 -0.69
CA LEU A 177 2.04 -5.74 -2.06
C LEU A 177 0.94 -6.41 -2.87
N ILE A 178 0.07 -5.61 -3.50
CA ILE A 178 -0.95 -6.12 -4.42
C ILE A 178 -0.52 -5.76 -5.84
N LEU A 179 -0.43 -6.78 -6.69
CA LEU A 179 -0.05 -6.64 -8.09
C LEU A 179 -1.28 -6.75 -8.99
N SER A 180 -1.24 -6.11 -10.16
CA SER A 180 -2.14 -6.51 -11.24
C SER A 180 -1.88 -7.97 -11.65
N TYR A 181 -2.90 -8.67 -12.12
CA TYR A 181 -2.76 -10.05 -12.58
C TYR A 181 -1.59 -10.26 -13.59
N PRO A 182 -1.37 -9.39 -14.60
CA PRO A 182 -0.20 -9.51 -15.48
C PRO A 182 1.14 -9.28 -14.79
N GLN A 183 1.23 -8.39 -13.80
CA GLN A 183 2.46 -8.21 -13.01
C GLN A 183 2.75 -9.45 -12.17
N TYR A 184 1.72 -10.02 -11.53
CA TYR A 184 1.85 -11.22 -10.73
C TYR A 184 2.28 -12.44 -11.55
N CYS A 185 1.68 -12.66 -12.72
CA CYS A 185 2.09 -13.73 -13.65
C CYS A 185 3.55 -13.59 -14.11
N ARG A 186 4.00 -12.36 -14.40
CA ARG A 186 5.41 -12.07 -14.73
C ARG A 186 6.32 -12.39 -13.55
N TYR A 187 5.94 -11.98 -12.35
CA TYR A 187 6.69 -12.24 -11.13
C TYR A 187 6.83 -13.74 -10.83
N ARG A 188 5.72 -14.50 -10.85
CA ARG A 188 5.73 -15.96 -10.68
C ARG A 188 6.62 -16.65 -11.72
N SER A 189 6.54 -16.22 -12.97
CA SER A 189 7.39 -16.74 -14.05
C SER A 189 8.86 -16.42 -13.81
N MET A 190 9.16 -15.22 -13.32
CA MET A 190 10.53 -14.82 -13.01
C MET A 190 11.11 -15.64 -11.85
N LEU A 191 10.36 -15.79 -10.76
CA LEU A 191 10.74 -16.63 -9.62
C LEU A 191 11.10 -18.05 -10.08
N LYS A 192 10.30 -18.64 -10.97
CA LYS A 192 10.59 -19.97 -11.50
C LYS A 192 11.89 -20.04 -12.32
N ARG A 193 12.23 -18.97 -13.05
CA ARG A 193 13.49 -18.91 -13.84
C ARG A 193 14.73 -18.76 -12.97
N VAL A 194 14.60 -18.11 -11.81
CA VAL A 194 15.73 -17.82 -10.91
C VAL A 194 15.78 -18.69 -9.65
N GLN A 195 14.89 -19.68 -9.52
CA GLN A 195 14.77 -20.52 -8.32
C GLN A 195 16.09 -21.19 -7.88
N ASP A 196 16.97 -21.52 -8.83
CA ASP A 196 18.26 -22.20 -8.59
C ASP A 196 19.45 -21.22 -8.59
N LYS A 197 19.17 -19.92 -8.51
CA LYS A 197 20.17 -18.84 -8.49
C LYS A 197 20.29 -18.26 -7.07
N PRO A 198 21.43 -17.64 -6.73
CA PRO A 198 21.59 -16.99 -5.43
C PRO A 198 20.59 -15.83 -5.25
N SER A 199 20.12 -15.62 -4.01
CA SER A 199 19.16 -14.56 -3.64
C SER A 199 19.58 -13.17 -4.09
N SER A 200 20.90 -12.91 -4.16
CA SER A 200 21.46 -11.65 -4.65
C SER A 200 20.97 -11.26 -6.05
N ILE A 201 20.59 -12.23 -6.89
CA ILE A 201 20.07 -11.97 -8.24
C ILE A 201 18.72 -11.26 -8.24
N LEU A 202 17.96 -11.31 -7.13
CA LEU A 202 16.66 -10.64 -7.01
C LEU A 202 16.80 -9.12 -7.04
N THR A 203 17.99 -8.60 -6.74
CA THR A 203 18.30 -7.16 -6.81
C THR A 203 18.90 -6.73 -8.16
N ASP A 204 19.11 -7.67 -9.08
CA ASP A 204 19.68 -7.39 -10.40
C ASP A 204 18.70 -6.55 -11.24
N GLN A 205 19.22 -5.51 -11.89
CA GLN A 205 18.38 -4.56 -12.64
C GLN A 205 17.66 -5.22 -13.83
N PHE A 206 18.26 -6.21 -14.48
CA PHE A 206 17.59 -6.92 -15.58
C PHE A 206 16.48 -7.82 -15.05
N ILE A 207 16.69 -8.48 -13.91
CA ILE A 207 15.64 -9.26 -13.25
C ILE A 207 14.46 -8.37 -12.87
N LEU A 208 14.73 -7.23 -12.23
CA LEU A 208 13.69 -6.25 -11.88
C LEU A 208 12.94 -5.70 -13.11
N ALA A 209 13.66 -5.37 -14.18
CA ALA A 209 13.07 -4.90 -15.43
C ALA A 209 12.18 -5.94 -16.13
N LEU A 210 12.52 -7.23 -16.00
CA LEU A 210 11.78 -8.35 -16.58
C LEU A 210 10.62 -8.85 -15.71
N GLY A 211 10.33 -8.17 -14.59
CA GLY A 211 9.21 -8.47 -13.70
C GLY A 211 9.58 -9.19 -12.41
N GLY A 212 10.86 -9.26 -12.06
CA GLY A 212 11.29 -9.60 -10.71
C GLY A 212 10.92 -8.49 -9.72
N ILE A 213 10.66 -8.88 -8.47
CA ILE A 213 10.34 -7.95 -7.39
C ILE A 213 11.27 -8.26 -6.23
N ALA A 214 12.02 -7.25 -5.81
CA ALA A 214 12.81 -7.33 -4.59
C ALA A 214 12.04 -6.67 -3.44
N VAL A 215 11.89 -7.43 -2.35
CA VAL A 215 11.24 -6.98 -1.13
C VAL A 215 12.24 -7.08 0.02
N ILE A 216 12.27 -6.04 0.86
CA ILE A 216 13.20 -5.91 1.99
C ILE A 216 12.49 -6.22 3.32
N SER A 217 11.15 -6.23 3.35
CA SER A 217 10.40 -6.47 4.58
C SER A 217 10.59 -7.89 5.09
N LYS A 218 10.46 -8.11 6.41
CA LYS A 218 10.72 -9.42 7.04
C LYS A 218 9.74 -10.50 6.61
N ASN A 219 8.50 -10.14 6.27
CA ASN A 219 7.47 -11.09 5.90
C ASN A 219 6.57 -10.54 4.78
N PRO A 220 7.09 -10.43 3.55
CA PRO A 220 6.31 -9.89 2.46
C PRO A 220 5.23 -10.87 2.00
N GLN A 221 4.01 -10.38 1.94
CA GLN A 221 2.86 -11.03 1.35
C GLN A 221 2.55 -10.33 0.02
N ILE A 222 2.78 -11.05 -1.06
CA ILE A 222 2.46 -10.60 -2.41
C ILE A 222 1.13 -11.23 -2.83
N LEU A 223 0.14 -10.38 -3.04
CA LEU A 223 -1.19 -10.72 -3.51
C LEU A 223 -1.35 -10.23 -4.95
N TYR A 224 -2.44 -10.62 -5.60
CA TYR A 224 -2.81 -10.04 -6.88
C TYR A 224 -4.30 -9.75 -6.99
N CYS A 225 -4.60 -8.76 -7.82
CA CYS A 225 -5.95 -8.37 -8.17
C CYS A 225 -6.17 -8.54 -9.68
N ARG A 226 -7.25 -9.23 -10.04
CA ARG A 226 -7.72 -9.39 -11.43
C ARG A 226 -9.06 -8.70 -11.64
N ASP A 227 -9.98 -8.93 -10.70
CA ASP A 227 -11.37 -8.57 -10.84
C ASP A 227 -11.79 -7.48 -9.83
N THR A 228 -12.93 -6.85 -10.12
CA THR A 228 -13.56 -5.87 -9.23
C THR A 228 -14.98 -6.26 -8.87
N PHE A 229 -15.50 -5.73 -7.77
CA PHE A 229 -16.91 -5.88 -7.36
C PHE A 229 -17.48 -4.58 -6.80
N ASP A 230 -18.81 -4.47 -6.83
CA ASP A 230 -19.52 -3.34 -6.24
C ASP A 230 -19.84 -3.65 -4.77
N HIS A 231 -19.27 -2.86 -3.85
CA HIS A 231 -19.47 -3.09 -2.43
C HIS A 231 -20.84 -2.56 -1.98
N PRO A 232 -21.75 -3.39 -1.46
CA PRO A 232 -23.17 -3.05 -1.31
C PRO A 232 -23.45 -1.89 -0.37
N THR A 233 -22.67 -1.75 0.72
CA THR A 233 -22.94 -0.80 1.82
C THR A 233 -21.81 0.21 2.03
N LEU A 234 -20.81 0.25 1.14
CA LEU A 234 -19.62 1.09 1.36
C LEU A 234 -19.93 2.58 1.18
N ILE A 235 -20.76 2.89 0.18
CA ILE A 235 -21.24 4.26 -0.07
C ILE A 235 -22.15 4.77 1.05
N GLU A 236 -22.79 3.86 1.80
CA GLU A 236 -23.62 4.20 2.96
C GLU A 236 -22.77 4.45 4.23
N ASN A 237 -21.44 4.49 4.13
CA ASN A 237 -20.58 4.78 5.25
C ASN A 237 -20.49 6.31 5.44
N GLU A 238 -20.86 6.80 6.63
CA GLU A 238 -20.88 8.23 6.97
C GLU A 238 -19.53 8.94 6.81
N SER A 239 -18.41 8.21 6.80
CA SER A 239 -17.07 8.76 6.58
C SER A 239 -16.74 8.97 5.10
N VAL A 240 -17.47 8.29 4.19
CA VAL A 240 -17.27 8.41 2.74
C VAL A 240 -17.85 9.72 2.27
N CYS A 241 -17.05 10.45 1.49
CA CYS A 241 -17.43 11.71 0.91
C CYS A 241 -17.86 11.47 -0.55
N ASP A 242 -19.16 11.57 -0.81
CA ASP A 242 -19.75 11.30 -2.13
C ASP A 242 -19.59 12.45 -3.14
N GLU A 243 -19.20 13.64 -2.68
CA GLU A 243 -19.17 14.87 -3.48
C GLU A 243 -17.74 15.42 -3.66
N PHE A 244 -16.96 14.88 -4.61
CA PHE A 244 -15.70 15.49 -5.07
C PHE A 244 -15.37 15.18 -6.54
#